data_AF-A0A9W3CA94-F1
#
_entry.id   AF-A0A9W3CA94-F1
#
_cell.length_a   1.000
_cell.length_b   1.000
_cell.length_c   1.000
_cell.angle_alpha   90.00
_cell.angle_beta   90.00
_cell.angle_gamma   90.00
#
_symmetry.space_group_name_H-M   'P 1'
#
loop_
_entity.id
_entity.type
_entity.pdbx_description
1 polymer ?
#
loop_
_entity_poly.entity_id
_entity_poly.type
_entity_poly.pdbx_seq_one_letter_code
_entity_poly.pdbx_strand_id
1 'polypeptide(L)'
;MEDSHSHKNSILCLKNALWAAYKISSRGMKIDLVLTPKHITFVLEYAIGCGLLEHNVVPEDSRRLSFISLHEKMETKAVFGPKLGFHLSLPSRNNLLLPPIIKPHGFPLASFWDTPRKHVCLKATNSTSPTSDGQLSNRKFKKFPPSEWTDYFHSVPLDVSEMDALKREIHTLKPKVKNTLMSSQDTQRILMIYLLVSLGLAYHFEDEIYDILKESFTKIKEMMEHEEDLYTVSIIFWVFRTYGHYISSDVFTRFKESSGDFKEILKGDAKGILSLYEAAHLRTTKDDILSEALSFTSSHLESLVAGGTCPPHLSMHIQNALYLCQRWNMEMLVAVKYIPFYEQEDHDEMLLRFAKISFKLLQLQYIQDLKILTNWWYKEVDIVSKVPPYLKDRLVENYFLVKAAFSEPQVSRARIMLTQYYTILGIIDDTFDRYASLPEAEILANSLERWSPDPAMDKQPEYLKAVLNFILDTFEDFEKELRPEGKPYSVEANIEELKAVVKANFEHAKWAHAAHLPGFEEYMEVAEVEITVYAALAGCFMSLGKMATREAYEWLKSRPRLVKSISLRGRLMDDITGLEITVT
;
A
#
# COMPACT_ATOMS: atom_id res chain seq x y z
N MET A 1 -28.48 -32.68 -3.32
CA MET A 1 -29.26 -31.86 -2.37
C MET A 1 -28.40 -31.41 -1.18
N GLU A 2 -27.11 -31.14 -1.42
CA GLU A 2 -26.17 -30.56 -0.46
C GLU A 2 -25.32 -29.56 -1.23
N ASP A 3 -25.74 -28.29 -1.26
CA ASP A 3 -24.89 -27.17 -1.71
C ASP A 3 -25.49 -25.81 -1.31
N SER A 4 -25.99 -25.69 -0.08
CA SER A 4 -26.63 -24.46 0.41
C SER A 4 -25.94 -23.79 1.61
N HIS A 5 -24.79 -24.31 2.06
CA HIS A 5 -24.05 -23.76 3.20
C HIS A 5 -22.86 -22.86 2.82
N SER A 6 -22.29 -23.00 1.61
CA SER A 6 -21.20 -22.13 1.12
C SER A 6 -21.70 -20.73 0.73
N HIS A 7 -22.92 -20.62 0.18
CA HIS A 7 -23.50 -19.35 -0.26
C HIS A 7 -24.01 -18.46 0.89
N LYS A 8 -24.22 -19.00 2.10
CA LYS A 8 -24.72 -18.24 3.26
C LYS A 8 -23.63 -17.43 3.96
N ASN A 9 -22.35 -17.82 3.86
CA ASN A 9 -21.24 -17.09 4.48
C ASN A 9 -20.88 -15.83 3.68
N SER A 10 -21.05 -15.83 2.37
CA SER A 10 -20.78 -14.65 1.51
C SER A 10 -21.87 -13.58 1.60
N ILE A 11 -23.12 -13.96 1.90
CA ILE A 11 -24.27 -13.06 2.05
C ILE A 11 -24.29 -12.40 3.44
N LEU A 12 -23.50 -12.91 4.40
CA LEU A 12 -23.36 -12.32 5.75
C LEU A 12 -22.29 -11.21 5.82
N CYS A 13 -21.25 -11.24 4.96
CA CYS A 13 -20.36 -10.09 4.69
C CYS A 13 -21.16 -8.83 4.30
N LEU A 14 -22.26 -9.03 3.56
CA LEU A 14 -23.20 -7.96 3.16
C LEU A 14 -24.07 -7.45 4.32
N LYS A 15 -24.38 -8.28 5.33
CA LYS A 15 -25.22 -7.88 6.47
C LYS A 15 -24.46 -7.11 7.55
N ASN A 16 -23.14 -7.21 7.61
CA ASN A 16 -22.34 -6.57 8.66
C ASN A 16 -21.74 -5.22 8.26
N ALA A 17 -21.67 -4.92 6.96
CA ALA A 17 -21.64 -3.53 6.46
C ALA A 17 -22.95 -2.77 6.80
N LEU A 18 -24.08 -3.49 6.91
CA LEU A 18 -25.41 -2.93 7.23
C LEU A 18 -25.66 -2.69 8.74
N TRP A 19 -24.87 -3.24 9.65
CA TRP A 19 -25.15 -3.11 11.11
C TRP A 19 -24.40 -1.94 11.77
N ALA A 20 -23.20 -1.59 11.30
CA ALA A 20 -22.58 -0.31 11.61
C ALA A 20 -23.43 0.86 11.06
N ALA A 21 -24.06 0.64 9.89
CA ALA A 21 -25.05 1.54 9.28
C ALA A 21 -26.33 1.70 10.13
N TYR A 22 -26.84 0.64 10.76
CA TYR A 22 -28.14 0.67 11.44
C TYR A 22 -28.17 1.53 12.73
N LYS A 23 -27.09 1.53 13.53
CA LYS A 23 -27.09 2.28 14.81
C LYS A 23 -26.71 3.76 14.65
N ILE A 24 -26.09 4.12 13.54
CA ILE A 24 -25.84 5.52 13.12
C ILE A 24 -27.12 6.16 12.55
N SER A 25 -28.05 5.34 12.03
CA SER A 25 -29.28 5.83 11.36
C SER A 25 -30.32 6.53 12.24
N SER A 26 -30.11 6.66 13.56
CA SER A 26 -31.01 7.48 14.40
C SER A 26 -30.70 8.99 14.39
N ARG A 27 -29.63 9.47 13.73
CA ARG A 27 -29.26 10.90 13.66
C ARG A 27 -28.57 11.36 12.35
N GLY A 28 -29.19 11.14 11.21
CA GLY A 28 -29.20 12.12 10.09
C GLY A 28 -27.87 12.53 9.41
N MET A 29 -26.94 11.61 9.11
CA MET A 29 -25.85 11.86 8.15
C MET A 29 -25.69 10.66 7.19
N LYS A 30 -25.55 10.95 5.89
CA LYS A 30 -25.46 9.99 4.77
C LYS A 30 -24.01 9.55 4.52
N ILE A 31 -23.82 8.23 4.35
CA ILE A 31 -22.99 7.49 3.36
C ILE A 31 -22.55 6.14 3.98
N ASP A 32 -22.74 5.02 3.25
CA ASP A 32 -22.24 3.67 3.60
C ASP A 32 -21.63 2.92 2.38
N LEU A 33 -20.66 2.03 2.69
CA LEU A 33 -19.87 1.04 1.91
C LEU A 33 -18.60 1.49 1.14
N VAL A 34 -17.53 0.68 0.99
CA VAL A 34 -16.99 -0.51 1.71
C VAL A 34 -15.50 -0.61 1.33
N LEU A 35 -14.64 -0.59 2.34
CA LEU A 35 -13.22 -0.97 2.47
C LEU A 35 -12.94 -0.57 3.95
N THR A 36 -12.22 -1.37 4.75
CA THR A 36 -11.94 -0.90 6.13
C THR A 36 -11.20 0.44 6.07
N PRO A 37 -11.32 1.35 7.06
CA PRO A 37 -10.49 2.56 7.11
C PRO A 37 -8.99 2.26 6.95
N LYS A 38 -8.54 1.05 7.30
CA LYS A 38 -7.18 0.57 7.05
C LYS A 38 -6.89 0.42 5.56
N HIS A 39 -7.73 -0.28 4.79
CA HIS A 39 -7.51 -0.50 3.36
C HIS A 39 -7.60 0.79 2.54
N ILE A 40 -8.54 1.72 2.83
CA ILE A 40 -8.66 2.99 2.07
C ILE A 40 -7.49 3.94 2.35
N THR A 41 -7.16 4.13 3.62
CA THR A 41 -6.11 5.08 4.02
C THR A 41 -4.75 4.58 3.55
N PHE A 42 -4.52 3.27 3.61
CA PHE A 42 -3.22 2.67 3.29
C PHE A 42 -2.95 2.55 1.79
N VAL A 43 -3.94 2.12 1.00
CA VAL A 43 -3.83 1.99 -0.47
C VAL A 43 -3.52 3.32 -1.11
N LEU A 44 -4.18 4.36 -0.62
CA LEU A 44 -4.12 5.64 -1.30
C LEU A 44 -2.94 6.46 -0.77
N GLU A 45 -2.65 6.48 0.53
CA GLU A 45 -1.48 7.21 1.06
C GLU A 45 -0.13 6.61 0.61
N TYR A 46 -0.09 5.31 0.29
CA TYR A 46 1.12 4.63 -0.21
C TYR A 46 1.14 4.43 -1.73
N ALA A 47 0.01 4.41 -2.46
CA ALA A 47 0.03 4.57 -3.93
C ALA A 47 0.63 5.92 -4.32
N ILE A 48 0.24 6.95 -3.58
CA ILE A 48 0.85 8.27 -3.57
C ILE A 48 2.33 8.20 -3.17
N GLY A 49 2.65 7.41 -2.14
CA GLY A 49 4.02 7.17 -1.69
C GLY A 49 4.86 6.35 -2.66
N CYS A 50 4.27 5.62 -3.61
CA CYS A 50 4.99 4.86 -4.63
C CYS A 50 5.28 5.71 -5.88
N GLY A 51 4.60 6.84 -6.07
CA GLY A 51 5.15 7.98 -6.83
C GLY A 51 6.54 8.40 -6.32
N LEU A 52 6.81 8.21 -5.01
CA LEU A 52 8.15 8.40 -4.43
C LEU A 52 9.17 7.34 -4.92
N LEU A 53 8.77 6.22 -5.52
CA LEU A 53 9.66 5.31 -6.26
C LEU A 53 9.69 5.63 -7.76
N GLU A 54 8.73 6.39 -8.29
CA GLU A 54 8.61 6.71 -9.70
C GLU A 54 9.65 7.73 -10.17
N HIS A 55 10.13 8.59 -9.26
CA HIS A 55 11.27 9.47 -9.52
C HIS A 55 12.59 9.04 -8.86
N ASN A 56 12.58 8.14 -7.88
CA ASN A 56 13.83 7.64 -7.33
C ASN A 56 14.54 6.73 -8.36
N VAL A 57 15.58 7.29 -9.00
CA VAL A 57 16.80 6.54 -9.29
C VAL A 57 17.40 6.16 -7.94
N VAL A 58 16.77 5.23 -7.22
CA VAL A 58 17.46 4.47 -6.19
C VAL A 58 18.63 3.80 -6.92
N PRO A 59 19.89 4.01 -6.50
CA PRO A 59 21.00 3.23 -7.03
C PRO A 59 20.63 1.75 -6.95
N GLU A 60 20.99 0.94 -7.96
CA GLU A 60 20.76 -0.50 -7.98
C GLU A 60 21.02 -1.18 -6.62
N ASP A 61 21.94 -0.64 -5.83
CA ASP A 61 22.32 -1.10 -4.51
C ASP A 61 21.24 -1.03 -3.41
N SER A 62 20.30 -0.07 -3.40
CA SER A 62 19.26 -0.05 -2.35
C SER A 62 18.00 -0.85 -2.70
N ARG A 63 17.70 -1.04 -4.00
CA ARG A 63 16.74 -2.08 -4.46
C ARG A 63 17.30 -3.47 -4.17
N ARG A 64 18.61 -3.65 -4.38
CA ARG A 64 19.34 -4.81 -3.93
C ARG A 64 19.17 -4.98 -2.42
N LEU A 65 19.37 -4.01 -1.54
CA LEU A 65 19.29 -4.26 -0.09
C LEU A 65 17.89 -4.64 0.43
N SER A 66 16.78 -4.08 -0.09
CA SER A 66 15.42 -4.47 0.33
C SER A 66 15.00 -5.85 -0.19
N PHE A 67 15.41 -6.19 -1.43
CA PHE A 67 15.14 -7.51 -2.02
C PHE A 67 16.16 -8.58 -1.62
N ILE A 68 17.43 -8.21 -1.38
CA ILE A 68 18.49 -9.05 -0.80
C ILE A 68 18.20 -9.29 0.68
N SER A 69 17.63 -8.36 1.45
CA SER A 69 17.13 -8.70 2.80
C SER A 69 16.04 -9.79 2.75
N LEU A 70 15.25 -9.81 1.68
CA LEU A 70 14.30 -10.89 1.37
C LEU A 70 15.00 -12.19 0.91
N HIS A 71 16.18 -12.10 0.30
CA HIS A 71 16.95 -13.22 -0.26
C HIS A 71 18.01 -13.82 0.69
N GLU A 72 18.76 -13.03 1.45
CA GLU A 72 19.82 -13.46 2.40
C GLU A 72 19.24 -14.20 3.62
N LYS A 73 17.95 -14.00 3.93
CA LYS A 73 17.25 -14.82 4.94
C LYS A 73 16.75 -16.17 4.39
N MET A 74 17.08 -16.53 3.14
CA MET A 74 16.67 -17.79 2.49
C MET A 74 17.64 -18.97 2.63
N GLU A 75 18.65 -18.94 3.51
CA GLU A 75 19.32 -20.19 3.90
C GLU A 75 18.53 -20.92 4.99
N THR A 76 17.62 -21.78 4.52
CA THR A 76 16.91 -22.79 5.30
C THR A 76 17.87 -23.71 6.05
N LYS A 77 17.86 -23.67 7.39
CA LYS A 77 18.30 -24.83 8.20
C LYS A 77 17.13 -25.78 8.38
N ALA A 78 17.05 -26.78 7.50
CA ALA A 78 16.31 -28.00 7.74
C ALA A 78 17.05 -28.85 8.79
N VAL A 79 16.36 -29.26 9.86
CA VAL A 79 16.84 -30.32 10.77
C VAL A 79 15.66 -31.22 11.10
N PHE A 80 15.70 -32.48 10.65
CA PHE A 80 15.52 -33.69 11.47
C PHE A 80 15.66 -34.97 10.59
N GLY A 81 16.67 -35.80 10.88
CA GLY A 81 16.64 -37.26 10.65
C GLY A 81 17.88 -37.89 10.00
N PRO A 82 18.29 -39.13 10.35
CA PRO A 82 19.70 -39.43 10.73
C PRO A 82 20.55 -40.27 9.75
N LYS A 83 21.88 -40.12 9.92
CA LYS A 83 23.02 -41.04 9.64
C LYS A 83 23.14 -41.66 8.23
N LEU A 84 24.18 -41.25 7.50
CA LEU A 84 25.39 -42.04 7.25
C LEU A 84 26.47 -41.14 6.61
N GLY A 85 27.71 -41.27 7.04
CA GLY A 85 28.78 -40.32 6.73
C GLY A 85 29.39 -40.46 5.36
N PHE A 86 30.07 -39.40 4.90
CA PHE A 86 31.39 -39.46 4.28
C PHE A 86 32.09 -38.11 4.50
N HIS A 87 33.36 -38.19 4.86
CA HIS A 87 34.30 -37.09 5.04
C HIS A 87 34.44 -36.25 3.77
N LEU A 88 34.46 -34.93 3.89
CA LEU A 88 35.35 -34.06 3.12
C LEU A 88 35.54 -32.71 3.81
N SER A 89 36.81 -32.32 3.87
CA SER A 89 37.44 -31.31 4.72
C SER A 89 37.16 -29.86 4.31
N LEU A 90 36.93 -29.00 5.31
CA LEU A 90 37.08 -27.54 5.22
C LEU A 90 38.57 -27.15 5.16
N PRO A 91 38.89 -26.01 4.52
CA PRO A 91 39.88 -25.10 5.04
C PRO A 91 39.21 -23.82 5.57
N SER A 92 39.62 -23.43 6.78
CA SER A 92 39.21 -22.20 7.45
C SER A 92 39.73 -20.96 6.73
N ARG A 93 38.93 -19.88 6.73
CA ARG A 93 39.45 -18.52 6.88
C ARG A 93 38.46 -17.68 7.67
N ASN A 94 38.88 -17.33 8.88
CA ASN A 94 38.36 -16.20 9.63
C ASN A 94 38.40 -14.94 8.75
N ASN A 95 37.29 -14.20 8.72
CA ASN A 95 37.29 -12.76 8.97
C ASN A 95 35.86 -12.29 9.22
N LEU A 96 35.69 -11.71 10.40
CA LEU A 96 34.52 -10.95 10.85
C LEU A 96 34.31 -9.76 9.90
N LEU A 97 33.13 -9.63 9.32
CA LEU A 97 32.65 -8.39 8.74
C LEU A 97 31.25 -8.11 9.31
N LEU A 98 31.23 -7.19 10.28
CA LEU A 98 30.03 -6.45 10.68
C LEU A 98 29.53 -5.65 9.48
N PRO A 99 28.21 -5.58 9.22
CA PRO A 99 27.69 -4.63 8.24
C PRO A 99 27.87 -3.19 8.76
N PRO A 100 28.09 -2.20 7.87
CA PRO A 100 28.39 -0.84 8.28
C PRO A 100 27.19 -0.17 8.94
N ILE A 101 27.48 0.58 10.00
CA ILE A 101 26.57 1.48 10.70
C ILE A 101 25.94 2.43 9.67
N ILE A 102 24.64 2.24 9.39
CA ILE A 102 23.84 3.19 8.63
C ILE A 102 23.69 4.44 9.51
N LYS A 103 24.32 5.54 9.11
CA LYS A 103 24.05 6.85 9.72
C LYS A 103 22.59 7.20 9.41
N PRO A 104 21.75 7.50 10.42
CA PRO A 104 20.39 7.93 10.16
C PRO A 104 20.43 9.35 9.59
N HIS A 105 20.09 9.50 8.31
CA HIS A 105 19.59 10.77 7.81
C HIS A 105 18.11 10.83 8.19
N GLY A 106 17.85 11.34 9.40
CA GLY A 106 16.50 11.64 9.85
C GLY A 106 15.90 12.76 8.99
N PHE A 107 14.62 12.60 8.62
CA PHE A 107 13.80 13.74 8.23
C PHE A 107 13.77 14.72 9.40
N PRO A 108 14.06 16.02 9.20
CA PRO A 108 13.93 16.98 10.28
C PRO A 108 12.45 17.14 10.64
N LEU A 109 12.11 16.81 11.89
CA LEU A 109 10.95 17.38 12.56
C LEU A 109 11.07 18.91 12.45
N ALA A 110 10.10 19.54 11.80
CA ALA A 110 10.10 20.97 11.53
C ALA A 110 10.22 21.78 12.83
N SER A 111 11.39 22.38 13.06
CA SER A 111 11.50 23.63 13.78
C SER A 111 11.72 24.72 12.73
N PHE A 112 10.70 25.56 12.53
CA PHE A 112 10.80 26.70 11.62
C PHE A 112 11.78 27.71 12.21
N TRP A 113 12.94 27.86 11.57
CA TRP A 113 13.82 29.01 11.78
C TRP A 113 13.58 29.99 10.63
N ASP A 114 13.06 31.17 10.97
CA ASP A 114 12.89 32.30 10.07
C ASP A 114 14.25 32.74 9.50
N THR A 115 14.54 32.32 8.28
CA THR A 115 15.52 33.02 7.44
C THR A 115 14.92 33.26 6.05
N PRO A 116 15.13 34.45 5.47
CA PRO A 116 14.43 34.85 4.25
C PRO A 116 14.87 33.99 3.08
N ARG A 117 13.92 33.24 2.50
CA ARG A 117 14.17 32.41 1.31
C ARG A 117 14.57 33.33 0.15
N LYS A 118 15.78 33.15 -0.38
CA LYS A 118 16.15 33.73 -1.67
C LYS A 118 15.28 33.07 -2.74
N HIS A 119 14.44 33.85 -3.41
CA HIS A 119 13.70 33.41 -4.58
C HIS A 119 14.70 32.97 -5.67
N VAL A 120 14.74 31.68 -5.97
CA VAL A 120 15.43 31.17 -7.16
C VAL A 120 14.44 31.26 -8.30
N CYS A 121 14.61 32.25 -9.17
CA CYS A 121 13.87 32.33 -10.42
C CYS A 121 14.39 31.23 -11.36
N LEU A 122 13.56 30.26 -11.69
CA LEU A 122 13.84 29.31 -12.76
C LEU A 122 13.90 30.09 -14.08
N LYS A 123 15.05 30.07 -14.76
CA LYS A 123 15.14 30.57 -16.13
C LYS A 123 14.48 29.54 -17.04
N ALA A 124 13.36 29.91 -17.65
CA ALA A 124 12.83 29.20 -18.80
C ALA A 124 13.92 29.12 -19.88
N THR A 125 14.28 27.92 -20.31
CA THR A 125 15.07 27.73 -21.52
C THR A 125 14.22 28.18 -22.69
N ASN A 126 14.54 29.34 -23.27
CA ASN A 126 13.94 29.82 -24.50
C ASN A 126 14.28 28.86 -25.65
N SER A 127 13.40 27.90 -25.95
CA SER A 127 13.41 27.20 -27.24
C SER A 127 12.61 28.01 -28.26
N THR A 128 13.21 29.10 -28.76
CA THR A 128 12.71 29.74 -29.96
C THR A 128 13.05 28.89 -31.20
N SER A 129 12.04 28.24 -31.79
CA SER A 129 11.94 28.13 -33.26
C SER A 129 10.53 27.66 -33.70
N PRO A 130 9.92 28.30 -34.72
CA PRO A 130 8.57 27.98 -35.18
C PRO A 130 8.55 26.81 -36.19
N THR A 131 7.49 25.99 -36.08
CA THR A 131 6.85 25.10 -37.08
C THR A 131 7.64 24.59 -38.29
N SER A 132 7.81 23.26 -38.38
CA SER A 132 7.54 22.50 -39.62
C SER A 132 7.38 21.00 -39.31
N ASP A 133 6.49 20.33 -40.04
CA ASP A 133 6.15 18.88 -40.02
C ASP A 133 7.33 17.90 -40.26
N GLY A 134 8.59 18.36 -40.17
CA GLY A 134 9.79 17.55 -40.38
C GLY A 134 10.40 16.90 -39.13
N GLN A 135 9.79 17.05 -37.94
CA GLN A 135 10.34 16.55 -36.68
C GLN A 135 9.85 15.16 -36.25
N LEU A 136 8.86 14.56 -36.92
CA LEU A 136 8.34 13.23 -36.59
C LEU A 136 9.43 12.13 -36.64
N SER A 137 10.46 12.28 -37.48
CA SER A 137 11.53 11.28 -37.65
C SER A 137 12.76 11.45 -36.72
N ASN A 138 12.80 12.47 -35.87
CA ASN A 138 13.99 12.80 -35.06
C ASN A 138 13.82 12.60 -33.54
N ARG A 139 12.69 12.07 -33.07
CA ARG A 139 12.55 11.71 -31.65
C ARG A 139 13.39 10.47 -31.33
N LYS A 140 14.54 10.69 -30.69
CA LYS A 140 15.33 9.61 -30.11
C LYS A 140 14.75 9.26 -28.75
N PHE A 141 13.78 8.35 -28.74
CA PHE A 141 13.32 7.77 -27.49
C PHE A 141 14.48 7.02 -26.82
N LYS A 142 14.76 7.34 -25.56
CA LYS A 142 15.72 6.57 -24.78
C LYS A 142 15.08 5.22 -24.49
N LYS A 143 15.61 4.16 -25.10
CA LYS A 143 15.19 2.79 -24.81
C LYS A 143 15.52 2.48 -23.35
N PHE A 144 14.53 2.03 -22.59
CA PHE A 144 14.77 1.51 -21.25
C PHE A 144 15.21 0.04 -21.34
N PRO A 145 16.10 -0.42 -20.44
CA PRO A 145 16.39 -1.85 -20.33
C PRO A 145 15.10 -2.58 -19.93
N PRO A 146 14.93 -3.85 -20.36
CA PRO A 146 13.83 -4.69 -19.89
C PRO A 146 13.92 -4.86 -18.36
N SER A 147 12.78 -5.09 -17.72
CA SER A 147 12.75 -5.31 -16.27
C SER A 147 13.29 -6.71 -15.94
N GLU A 148 14.44 -6.76 -15.25
CA GLU A 148 15.02 -8.01 -14.74
C GLU A 148 14.03 -8.77 -13.85
N TRP A 149 13.11 -8.06 -13.19
CA TRP A 149 12.07 -8.66 -12.35
C TRP A 149 10.98 -9.34 -13.15
N THR A 150 10.52 -8.72 -14.24
CA THR A 150 9.51 -9.33 -15.13
C THR A 150 10.02 -10.66 -15.68
N ASP A 151 11.29 -10.71 -16.10
CA ASP A 151 11.95 -11.94 -16.58
C ASP A 151 12.13 -13.00 -15.48
N TYR A 152 12.54 -12.57 -14.29
CA TYR A 152 12.69 -13.45 -13.14
C TYR A 152 11.36 -14.13 -12.78
N PHE A 153 10.30 -13.34 -12.59
CA PHE A 153 9.00 -13.91 -12.20
C PHE A 153 8.34 -14.71 -13.32
N HIS A 154 8.63 -14.41 -14.59
CA HIS A 154 8.18 -15.26 -15.69
C HIS A 154 8.74 -16.69 -15.58
N SER A 155 9.99 -16.84 -15.14
CA SER A 155 10.73 -18.11 -15.15
C SER A 155 10.77 -18.84 -13.80
N VAL A 156 10.43 -18.16 -12.69
CA VAL A 156 10.54 -18.74 -11.33
C VAL A 156 9.70 -20.02 -11.17
N PRO A 157 10.25 -21.12 -10.62
CA PRO A 157 9.47 -22.32 -10.34
C PRO A 157 8.44 -22.04 -9.23
N LEU A 158 7.26 -22.65 -9.34
CA LEU A 158 6.21 -22.57 -8.32
C LEU A 158 5.77 -23.99 -7.97
N ASP A 159 5.96 -24.39 -6.71
CA ASP A 159 5.50 -25.68 -6.20
C ASP A 159 4.06 -25.58 -5.69
N VAL A 160 3.10 -25.99 -6.51
CA VAL A 160 1.68 -26.01 -6.17
C VAL A 160 1.40 -26.98 -5.01
N SER A 161 2.19 -28.05 -4.89
CA SER A 161 2.00 -29.05 -3.82
C SER A 161 2.36 -28.49 -2.44
N GLU A 162 3.37 -27.60 -2.37
CA GLU A 162 3.72 -26.85 -1.16
C GLU A 162 2.55 -25.94 -0.73
N MET A 163 1.94 -25.21 -1.67
CA MET A 163 0.78 -24.35 -1.38
C MET A 163 -0.38 -25.15 -0.77
N ASP A 164 -0.69 -26.32 -1.31
CA ASP A 164 -1.77 -27.17 -0.80
C ASP A 164 -1.45 -27.76 0.58
N ALA A 165 -0.18 -28.09 0.84
CA ALA A 165 0.26 -28.51 2.17
C ALA A 165 0.09 -27.39 3.20
N LEU A 166 0.50 -26.17 2.88
CA LEU A 166 0.34 -24.99 3.74
C LEU A 166 -1.14 -24.68 4.01
N LYS A 167 -2.01 -24.77 2.99
CA LYS A 167 -3.46 -24.58 3.16
C LYS A 167 -4.07 -25.60 4.14
N ARG A 168 -3.67 -26.87 4.06
CA ARG A 168 -4.15 -27.92 4.99
C ARG A 168 -3.69 -27.65 6.43
N GLU A 169 -2.46 -27.19 6.60
CA GLU A 169 -1.92 -26.86 7.92
C GLU A 169 -2.62 -25.63 8.52
N ILE A 170 -2.82 -24.58 7.73
CA ILE A 170 -3.61 -23.39 8.10
C ILE A 170 -5.02 -23.79 8.51
N HIS A 171 -5.69 -24.68 7.75
CA HIS A 171 -7.02 -25.19 8.09
C HIS A 171 -7.05 -25.91 9.46
N THR A 172 -5.94 -26.53 9.86
CA THR A 172 -5.81 -27.23 11.14
C THR A 172 -5.52 -26.28 12.30
N LEU A 173 -4.72 -25.23 12.09
CA LEU A 173 -4.35 -24.27 13.14
C LEU A 173 -5.39 -23.17 13.35
N LYS A 174 -6.06 -22.71 12.29
CA LYS A 174 -7.02 -21.61 12.34
C LYS A 174 -8.11 -21.80 13.42
N PRO A 175 -8.76 -22.97 13.57
CA PRO A 175 -9.75 -23.17 14.64
C PRO A 175 -9.14 -23.11 16.05
N LYS A 176 -7.89 -23.53 16.23
CA LYS A 176 -7.20 -23.50 17.53
C LYS A 176 -6.93 -22.05 17.95
N VAL A 177 -6.36 -21.26 17.04
CA VAL A 177 -6.13 -19.82 17.25
C VAL A 177 -7.44 -19.09 17.53
N LYS A 178 -8.50 -19.40 16.75
CA LYS A 178 -9.84 -18.85 16.98
C LYS A 178 -10.35 -19.18 18.38
N ASN A 179 -10.23 -20.43 18.83
CA ASN A 179 -10.69 -20.81 20.17
C ASN A 179 -9.92 -20.09 21.29
N THR A 180 -8.60 -19.93 21.14
CA THR A 180 -7.78 -19.12 22.07
C THR A 180 -8.25 -17.67 22.11
N LEU A 181 -8.49 -17.06 20.94
CA LEU A 181 -9.01 -15.70 20.84
C LEU A 181 -10.37 -15.57 21.53
N MET A 182 -11.31 -16.47 21.28
CA MET A 182 -12.67 -16.39 21.85
C MET A 182 -12.73 -16.69 23.36
N SER A 183 -11.82 -17.51 23.89
CA SER A 183 -11.80 -17.90 25.30
C SER A 183 -11.03 -16.95 26.21
N SER A 184 -10.22 -16.05 25.66
CA SER A 184 -9.43 -15.07 26.42
C SER A 184 -10.31 -14.06 27.16
N GLN A 185 -9.77 -13.41 28.20
CA GLN A 185 -10.43 -12.28 28.88
C GLN A 185 -10.46 -11.03 27.99
N ASP A 186 -11.38 -10.10 28.23
CA ASP A 186 -11.64 -8.95 27.34
C ASP A 186 -10.36 -8.15 26.99
N THR A 187 -9.54 -7.76 27.96
CA THR A 187 -8.25 -7.07 27.70
C THR A 187 -7.27 -7.94 26.89
N GLN A 188 -7.13 -9.21 27.27
CA GLN A 188 -6.23 -10.14 26.58
C GLN A 188 -6.67 -10.40 25.14
N ARG A 189 -7.98 -10.38 24.84
CA ARG A 189 -8.49 -10.46 23.47
C ARG A 189 -8.01 -9.28 22.64
N ILE A 190 -8.06 -8.06 23.17
CA ILE A 190 -7.61 -6.86 22.46
C ILE A 190 -6.10 -6.90 22.20
N LEU A 191 -5.30 -7.31 23.19
CA LEU A 191 -3.86 -7.51 23.00
C LEU A 191 -3.56 -8.59 21.96
N MET A 192 -4.34 -9.67 21.93
CA MET A 192 -4.21 -10.72 20.92
C MET A 192 -4.60 -10.20 19.53
N ILE A 193 -5.62 -9.34 19.41
CA ILE A 193 -5.98 -8.69 18.13
C ILE A 193 -4.80 -7.86 17.61
N TYR A 194 -4.15 -7.07 18.46
CA TYR A 194 -2.94 -6.33 18.07
C TYR A 194 -1.86 -7.29 17.54
N LEU A 195 -1.59 -8.38 18.26
CA LEU A 195 -0.60 -9.36 17.84
C LEU A 195 -0.98 -10.03 16.51
N LEU A 196 -2.24 -10.38 16.29
CA LEU A 196 -2.73 -10.92 15.03
C LEU A 196 -2.55 -9.93 13.87
N VAL A 197 -2.76 -8.63 14.11
CA VAL A 197 -2.50 -7.60 13.09
C VAL A 197 -1.01 -7.50 12.79
N SER A 198 -0.16 -7.39 13.81
CA SER A 198 1.29 -7.24 13.64
C SER A 198 1.96 -8.47 13.02
N LEU A 199 1.41 -9.68 13.24
CA LEU A 199 1.85 -10.92 12.61
C LEU A 199 1.28 -11.16 11.20
N GLY A 200 0.43 -10.27 10.68
CA GLY A 200 -0.22 -10.46 9.37
C GLY A 200 -1.21 -11.63 9.35
N LEU A 201 -1.88 -11.88 10.48
CA LEU A 201 -2.86 -12.95 10.68
C LEU A 201 -4.30 -12.45 10.78
N ALA A 202 -4.51 -11.14 10.93
CA ALA A 202 -5.84 -10.55 11.14
C ALA A 202 -6.87 -10.93 10.07
N TYR A 203 -6.46 -11.05 8.80
CA TYR A 203 -7.33 -11.42 7.68
C TYR A 203 -7.97 -12.82 7.83
N HIS A 204 -7.41 -13.70 8.67
CA HIS A 204 -8.04 -14.99 8.95
C HIS A 204 -9.25 -14.87 9.87
N PHE A 205 -9.37 -13.79 10.63
CA PHE A 205 -10.29 -13.65 11.76
C PHE A 205 -11.10 -12.35 11.70
N GLU A 206 -11.30 -11.76 10.52
CA GLU A 206 -11.95 -10.45 10.39
C GLU A 206 -13.33 -10.40 11.07
N ASP A 207 -14.14 -11.45 10.89
CA ASP A 207 -15.47 -11.57 11.50
C ASP A 207 -15.37 -11.63 13.03
N GLU A 208 -14.49 -12.48 13.56
CA GLU A 208 -14.30 -12.60 15.01
C GLU A 208 -13.76 -11.31 15.61
N ILE A 209 -12.78 -10.67 14.97
CA ILE A 209 -12.20 -9.40 15.41
C ILE A 209 -13.29 -8.33 15.47
N TYR A 210 -14.12 -8.22 14.42
CA TYR A 210 -15.20 -7.25 14.38
C TYR A 210 -16.20 -7.45 15.52
N ASP A 211 -16.67 -8.68 15.72
CA ASP A 211 -17.65 -8.99 16.77
C ASP A 211 -17.07 -8.75 18.18
N ILE A 212 -15.80 -9.12 18.40
CA ILE A 212 -15.10 -8.86 19.66
C ILE A 212 -15.02 -7.36 19.92
N LEU A 213 -14.55 -6.56 18.96
CA LEU A 213 -14.37 -5.12 19.16
C LEU A 213 -15.71 -4.42 19.39
N LYS A 214 -16.74 -4.82 18.67
CA LYS A 214 -18.09 -4.31 18.85
C LYS A 214 -18.64 -4.60 20.25
N GLU A 215 -18.42 -5.79 20.79
CA GLU A 215 -18.81 -6.12 22.16
C GLU A 215 -17.96 -5.36 23.18
N SER A 216 -16.63 -5.46 23.09
CA SER A 216 -15.69 -4.85 24.03
C SER A 216 -15.80 -3.33 24.07
N PHE A 217 -16.15 -2.68 22.96
CA PHE A 217 -16.35 -1.23 22.93
C PHE A 217 -17.48 -0.78 23.89
N THR A 218 -18.48 -1.62 24.16
CA THR A 218 -19.55 -1.30 25.12
C THR A 218 -19.05 -1.25 26.57
N LYS A 219 -17.95 -1.95 26.87
CA LYS A 219 -17.32 -2.06 28.19
C LYS A 219 -16.01 -1.26 28.28
N ILE A 220 -15.69 -0.45 27.26
CA ILE A 220 -14.36 0.19 27.15
C ILE A 220 -14.01 1.08 28.35
N LYS A 221 -15.01 1.72 28.97
CA LYS A 221 -14.79 2.53 30.16
C LYS A 221 -14.31 1.69 31.33
N GLU A 222 -14.97 0.56 31.59
CA GLU A 222 -14.62 -0.38 32.65
C GLU A 222 -13.24 -1.02 32.37
N MET A 223 -12.98 -1.40 31.11
CA MET A 223 -11.67 -1.95 30.71
C MET A 223 -10.51 -0.97 30.91
N MET A 224 -10.78 0.32 30.74
CA MET A 224 -9.78 1.38 30.90
C MET A 224 -9.80 2.01 32.29
N GLU A 225 -10.70 1.59 33.18
CA GLU A 225 -10.81 2.11 34.54
C GLU A 225 -9.69 1.48 35.39
N HIS A 226 -8.85 2.31 36.00
CA HIS A 226 -7.69 1.90 36.81
C HIS A 226 -6.57 1.12 36.10
N GLU A 227 -6.61 0.98 34.77
CA GLU A 227 -5.48 0.41 34.01
C GLU A 227 -4.31 1.41 33.97
N GLU A 228 -3.20 1.10 34.64
CA GLU A 228 -2.03 1.97 34.77
C GLU A 228 -0.83 1.47 33.94
N ASP A 229 -0.97 0.35 33.22
CA ASP A 229 0.07 -0.16 32.32
C ASP A 229 0.08 0.61 30.99
N LEU A 230 1.20 1.28 30.69
CA LEU A 230 1.35 2.12 29.50
C LEU A 230 1.19 1.31 28.22
N TYR A 231 1.78 0.12 28.17
CA TYR A 231 1.67 -0.80 27.04
C TYR A 231 0.21 -1.15 26.78
N THR A 232 -0.51 -1.63 27.79
CA THR A 232 -1.90 -2.08 27.67
C THR A 232 -2.83 -0.95 27.22
N VAL A 233 -2.77 0.23 27.86
CA VAL A 233 -3.61 1.38 27.45
C VAL A 233 -3.32 1.78 26.01
N SER A 234 -2.05 1.82 25.62
CA SER A 234 -1.64 2.21 24.27
C SER A 234 -2.12 1.21 23.22
N ILE A 235 -2.01 -0.10 23.48
CA ILE A 235 -2.48 -1.13 22.55
C ILE A 235 -4.00 -1.13 22.43
N ILE A 236 -4.75 -1.01 23.54
CA ILE A 236 -6.21 -0.93 23.49
C ILE A 236 -6.63 0.28 22.66
N PHE A 237 -6.05 1.45 22.95
CA PHE A 237 -6.30 2.67 22.19
C PHE A 237 -5.98 2.47 20.69
N TRP A 238 -4.83 1.87 20.40
CA TRP A 238 -4.38 1.62 19.03
C TRP A 238 -5.35 0.73 18.26
N VAL A 239 -5.75 -0.40 18.85
CA VAL A 239 -6.65 -1.37 18.20
C VAL A 239 -8.00 -0.72 17.90
N PHE A 240 -8.64 -0.12 18.91
CA PHE A 240 -9.98 0.45 18.70
C PHE A 240 -9.99 1.56 17.65
N ARG A 241 -9.04 2.52 17.71
CA ARG A 241 -8.96 3.58 16.69
C ARG A 241 -8.62 3.03 15.30
N THR A 242 -7.77 2.01 15.22
CA THR A 242 -7.41 1.33 13.98
C THR A 242 -8.60 0.64 13.32
N TYR A 243 -9.58 0.17 14.10
CA TYR A 243 -10.84 -0.40 13.62
C TYR A 243 -12.02 0.60 13.62
N GLY A 244 -11.76 1.90 13.74
CA GLY A 244 -12.76 2.96 13.56
C GLY A 244 -13.61 3.27 14.80
N HIS A 245 -13.26 2.72 15.96
CA HIS A 245 -13.89 3.06 17.24
C HIS A 245 -13.20 4.26 17.87
N TYR A 246 -13.93 5.36 18.04
CA TYR A 246 -13.38 6.56 18.66
C TYR A 246 -13.19 6.36 20.17
N ILE A 247 -11.94 6.45 20.62
CA ILE A 247 -11.54 6.56 22.02
C ILE A 247 -10.89 7.95 22.22
N SER A 248 -11.28 8.66 23.27
CA SER A 248 -10.67 9.96 23.60
C SER A 248 -9.18 9.77 23.90
N SER A 249 -8.33 10.65 23.38
CA SER A 249 -6.91 10.67 23.73
C SER A 249 -6.66 11.05 25.20
N ASP A 250 -7.66 11.57 25.89
CA ASP A 250 -7.57 11.92 27.32
C ASP A 250 -7.25 10.72 28.20
N VAL A 251 -7.44 9.48 27.71
CA VAL A 251 -6.99 8.28 28.42
C VAL A 251 -5.51 8.35 28.81
N PHE A 252 -4.68 9.05 28.04
CA PHE A 252 -3.25 9.20 28.31
C PHE A 252 -2.91 10.25 29.37
N THR A 253 -3.88 11.06 29.82
CA THR A 253 -3.66 12.02 30.92
C THR A 253 -3.21 11.36 32.21
N ARG A 254 -3.60 10.09 32.43
CA ARG A 254 -3.13 9.28 33.57
C ARG A 254 -1.62 9.08 33.61
N PHE A 255 -0.96 9.21 32.46
CA PHE A 255 0.50 9.09 32.33
C PHE A 255 1.22 10.42 32.44
N LYS A 256 0.51 11.51 32.77
CA LYS A 256 1.07 12.84 32.96
C LYS A 256 1.26 13.16 34.45
N GLU A 257 2.26 13.98 34.75
CA GLU A 257 2.50 14.57 36.06
C GLU A 257 1.66 15.85 36.23
N SER A 258 1.64 16.41 37.44
CA SER A 258 0.93 17.67 37.72
C SER A 258 1.47 18.87 36.92
N SER A 259 2.72 18.81 36.44
CA SER A 259 3.27 19.82 35.52
C SER A 259 2.59 19.83 34.15
N GLY A 260 1.91 18.74 33.79
CA GLY A 260 1.43 18.51 32.44
C GLY A 260 2.47 17.87 31.52
N ASP A 261 3.55 17.30 32.04
CA ASP A 261 4.51 16.49 31.25
C ASP A 261 4.24 15.00 31.42
N PHE A 262 4.70 14.16 30.49
CA PHE A 262 4.67 12.70 30.68
C PHE A 262 5.60 12.27 31.82
N LYS A 263 5.14 11.34 32.65
CA LYS A 263 5.85 10.89 33.85
C LYS A 263 7.25 10.37 33.52
N GLU A 264 8.25 10.83 34.27
CA GLU A 264 9.65 10.44 34.06
C GLU A 264 9.87 8.93 34.28
N ILE A 265 9.09 8.30 35.15
CA ILE A 265 9.17 6.85 35.43
C ILE A 265 8.90 5.98 34.19
N LEU A 266 8.17 6.49 33.19
CA LEU A 266 7.83 5.76 31.97
C LEU A 266 9.06 5.45 31.11
N LYS A 267 10.16 6.20 31.29
CA LYS A 267 11.42 6.03 30.54
C LYS A 267 12.07 4.67 30.73
N GLY A 268 11.72 3.96 31.82
CA GLY A 268 12.18 2.59 32.07
C GLY A 268 11.43 1.52 31.26
N ASP A 269 10.25 1.83 30.70
CA ASP A 269 9.41 0.89 29.96
C ASP A 269 9.52 1.12 28.45
N ALA A 270 10.54 0.51 27.84
CA ALA A 270 10.78 0.63 26.41
C ALA A 270 9.60 0.09 25.56
N LYS A 271 8.91 -0.96 26.02
CA LYS A 271 7.77 -1.53 25.29
C LYS A 271 6.55 -0.62 25.37
N GLY A 272 6.23 -0.11 26.56
CA GLY A 272 5.15 0.87 26.73
C GLY A 272 5.39 2.16 25.94
N ILE A 273 6.61 2.70 25.95
CA ILE A 273 6.96 3.88 25.14
C ILE A 273 6.78 3.61 23.64
N LEU A 274 7.24 2.46 23.16
CA LEU A 274 7.07 2.09 21.76
C LEU A 274 5.59 1.93 21.38
N SER A 275 4.78 1.31 22.24
CA SER A 275 3.35 1.19 22.02
C SER A 275 2.64 2.54 22.05
N LEU A 276 3.03 3.47 22.93
CA LEU A 276 2.51 4.83 22.94
C LEU A 276 2.90 5.60 21.66
N TYR A 277 4.13 5.43 21.18
CA TYR A 277 4.59 6.01 19.92
C TYR A 277 3.72 5.56 18.75
N GLU A 278 3.48 4.25 18.63
CA GLU A 278 2.61 3.69 17.59
C GLU A 278 1.15 4.17 17.73
N ALA A 279 0.63 4.22 18.96
CA ALA A 279 -0.72 4.74 19.25
C ALA A 279 -0.88 6.22 18.90
N ALA A 280 0.15 7.03 19.13
CA ALA A 280 0.08 8.47 18.93
C ALA A 280 0.06 8.88 17.44
N HIS A 281 0.48 7.99 16.53
CA HIS A 281 0.29 8.15 15.08
C HIS A 281 -1.17 8.02 14.63
N LEU A 282 -2.09 7.60 15.52
CA LEU A 282 -3.54 7.58 15.29
C LEU A 282 -4.24 8.88 15.71
N ARG A 283 -3.47 9.95 15.93
CA ARG A 283 -4.00 11.27 16.29
C ARG A 283 -4.83 11.89 15.18
N THR A 284 -5.77 12.71 15.61
CA THR A 284 -6.54 13.67 14.81
C THR A 284 -6.02 15.09 15.09
N THR A 285 -6.53 16.08 14.38
CA THR A 285 -6.18 17.49 14.60
C THR A 285 -6.66 18.05 15.94
N LYS A 286 -7.35 17.25 16.77
CA LYS A 286 -7.88 17.64 18.09
C LYS A 286 -7.17 16.94 19.25
N ASP A 287 -6.26 16.01 18.96
CA ASP A 287 -5.59 15.22 20.00
C ASP A 287 -4.22 15.83 20.36
N ASP A 288 -4.20 16.99 21.02
CA ASP A 288 -2.95 17.71 21.36
C ASP A 288 -2.00 16.85 22.21
N ILE A 289 -2.56 16.10 23.16
CA ILE A 289 -1.81 15.15 24.01
C ILE A 289 -1.04 14.09 23.20
N LEU A 290 -1.54 13.68 22.03
CA LEU A 290 -0.83 12.70 21.20
C LEU A 290 0.32 13.34 20.41
N SER A 291 0.24 14.64 20.13
CA SER A 291 1.38 15.37 19.55
C SER A 291 2.50 15.53 20.56
N GLU A 292 2.16 15.82 21.82
CA GLU A 292 3.12 15.80 22.93
C GLU A 292 3.68 14.39 23.15
N ALA A 293 2.83 13.35 23.09
CA ALA A 293 3.25 11.96 23.22
C ALA A 293 4.25 11.55 22.13
N LEU A 294 4.04 11.97 20.88
CA LEU A 294 5.00 11.72 19.80
C LEU A 294 6.35 12.38 20.10
N SER A 295 6.36 13.65 20.52
CA SER A 295 7.62 14.33 20.87
C SER A 295 8.34 13.63 22.02
N PHE A 296 7.61 13.27 23.08
CA PHE A 296 8.15 12.55 24.23
C PHE A 296 8.71 11.19 23.81
N THR A 297 7.91 10.36 23.15
CA THR A 297 8.29 8.98 22.82
C THR A 297 9.42 8.92 21.80
N SER A 298 9.41 9.76 20.75
CA SER A 298 10.48 9.80 19.73
C SER A 298 11.85 10.05 20.35
N SER A 299 12.01 11.11 21.16
CA SER A 299 13.31 11.43 21.76
C SER A 299 13.81 10.33 22.70
N HIS A 300 12.92 9.66 23.44
CA HIS A 300 13.30 8.58 24.34
C HIS A 300 13.67 7.30 23.58
N LEU A 301 12.92 6.94 22.55
CA LEU A 301 13.23 5.78 21.70
C LEU A 301 14.58 5.98 20.98
N GLU A 302 14.86 7.18 20.46
CA GLU A 302 16.16 7.52 19.88
C GLU A 302 17.29 7.38 20.91
N SER A 303 17.08 7.88 22.13
CA SER A 303 18.05 7.74 23.22
C SER A 303 18.27 6.28 23.64
N LEU A 304 17.23 5.45 23.66
CA LEU A 304 17.33 4.02 23.98
C LEU A 304 18.15 3.26 22.94
N VAL A 305 17.92 3.58 21.65
CA VAL A 305 18.69 3.01 20.54
C VAL A 305 20.15 3.44 20.61
N ALA A 306 20.41 4.74 20.85
CA ALA A 306 21.78 5.27 20.94
C ALA A 306 22.53 4.75 22.18
N GLY A 307 21.83 4.59 23.30
CA GLY A 307 22.41 4.14 24.57
C GLY A 307 22.74 2.64 24.60
N GLY A 308 22.19 1.83 23.68
CA GLY A 308 22.46 0.39 23.61
C GLY A 308 21.95 -0.40 24.82
N THR A 309 21.01 0.16 25.59
CA THR A 309 20.48 -0.43 26.82
C THR A 309 19.41 -1.49 26.57
N CYS A 310 18.83 -1.54 25.36
CA CYS A 310 17.82 -2.51 24.96
C CYS A 310 18.45 -3.78 24.34
N PRO A 311 17.81 -4.95 24.49
CA PRO A 311 18.18 -6.14 23.73
C PRO A 311 18.24 -5.86 22.22
N PRO A 312 19.16 -6.49 21.45
CA PRO A 312 19.34 -6.18 20.03
C PRO A 312 18.07 -6.29 19.17
N HIS A 313 17.23 -7.30 19.43
CA HIS A 313 15.96 -7.49 18.70
C HIS A 313 14.96 -6.36 18.98
N LEU A 314 14.87 -5.88 20.23
CA LEU A 314 14.01 -4.76 20.60
C LEU A 314 14.55 -3.44 20.04
N SER A 315 15.86 -3.21 20.10
CA SER A 315 16.49 -2.02 19.49
C SER A 315 16.21 -1.95 17.99
N MET A 316 16.32 -3.08 17.28
CA MET A 316 15.96 -3.18 15.86
C MET A 316 14.46 -2.90 15.64
N HIS A 317 13.58 -3.39 16.51
CA HIS A 317 12.14 -3.11 16.41
C HIS A 317 11.83 -1.61 16.60
N ILE A 318 12.48 -0.96 17.57
CA ILE A 318 12.38 0.49 17.80
C ILE A 318 12.87 1.27 16.59
N GLN A 319 14.05 0.93 16.04
CA GLN A 319 14.59 1.57 14.83
C GLN A 319 13.63 1.45 13.65
N ASN A 320 12.99 0.29 13.48
CA ASN A 320 12.02 0.07 12.41
C ASN A 320 10.78 0.97 12.57
N ALA A 321 10.26 1.13 13.79
CA ALA A 321 9.10 1.99 14.07
C ALA A 321 9.42 3.49 13.93
N LEU A 322 10.62 3.91 14.37
CA LEU A 322 11.11 5.28 14.19
C LEU A 322 11.31 5.63 12.71
N TYR A 323 11.73 4.66 11.89
CA TYR A 323 11.84 4.83 10.44
C TYR A 323 10.47 4.94 9.77
N LEU A 324 9.57 3.98 10.04
CA LEU A 324 8.20 4.01 9.54
C LEU A 324 7.28 3.25 10.49
N CYS A 325 6.42 3.99 11.19
CA CYS A 325 5.48 3.45 12.17
C CYS A 325 4.48 2.48 11.52
N GLN A 326 3.94 1.56 12.30
CA GLN A 326 3.01 0.55 11.83
C GLN A 326 1.78 1.17 11.14
N ARG A 327 1.29 2.31 11.64
CA ARG A 327 0.12 3.01 11.05
C ARG A 327 0.38 3.49 9.61
N TRP A 328 1.62 3.81 9.25
CA TRP A 328 1.98 4.30 7.91
C TRP A 328 2.69 3.24 7.06
N ASN A 329 2.70 1.98 7.51
CA ASN A 329 3.42 0.89 6.86
C ASN A 329 2.47 -0.16 6.31
N MET A 330 2.91 -0.88 5.27
CA MET A 330 2.12 -1.98 4.70
C MET A 330 1.99 -3.11 5.71
N GLU A 331 0.78 -3.62 5.90
CA GLU A 331 0.53 -4.72 6.85
C GLU A 331 1.45 -5.92 6.58
N MET A 332 1.74 -6.24 5.31
CA MET A 332 2.67 -7.32 4.99
C MET A 332 4.13 -6.99 5.35
N LEU A 333 4.57 -5.72 5.19
CA LEU A 333 5.93 -5.31 5.54
C LEU A 333 6.12 -5.23 7.06
N VAL A 334 5.06 -4.87 7.78
CA VAL A 334 5.00 -4.98 9.24
C VAL A 334 5.21 -6.45 9.62
N ALA A 335 4.47 -7.38 9.04
CA ALA A 335 4.62 -8.81 9.34
C ALA A 335 6.03 -9.36 9.04
N VAL A 336 6.66 -8.93 7.92
CA VAL A 336 8.05 -9.30 7.57
C VAL A 336 9.04 -8.96 8.70
N LYS A 337 8.83 -7.80 9.35
CA LYS A 337 9.70 -7.32 10.43
C LYS A 337 9.28 -7.87 11.79
N TYR A 338 7.98 -8.05 12.01
CA TYR A 338 7.42 -8.43 13.30
C TYR A 338 7.54 -9.92 13.59
N ILE A 339 7.43 -10.81 12.58
CA ILE A 339 7.58 -12.26 12.78
C ILE A 339 8.96 -12.62 13.37
N PRO A 340 10.10 -12.14 12.80
CA PRO A 340 11.41 -12.39 13.39
C PRO A 340 11.62 -11.73 14.76
N PHE A 341 10.99 -10.57 15.00
CA PHE A 341 11.00 -9.93 16.32
C PHE A 341 10.27 -10.81 17.34
N TYR A 342 9.06 -11.25 17.02
CA TYR A 342 8.23 -12.09 17.88
C TYR A 342 8.91 -13.43 18.22
N GLU A 343 9.64 -14.04 17.28
CA GLU A 343 10.42 -15.25 17.53
C GLU A 343 11.55 -15.09 18.57
N GLN A 344 12.02 -13.86 18.80
CA GLN A 344 13.05 -13.57 19.81
C GLN A 344 12.46 -13.15 21.16
N GLU A 345 11.16 -12.90 21.22
CA GLU A 345 10.42 -12.56 22.44
C GLU A 345 9.92 -13.82 23.15
N ASP A 346 9.36 -13.65 24.35
CA ASP A 346 8.50 -14.69 24.94
C ASP A 346 7.21 -14.78 24.11
N HIS A 347 7.02 -15.90 23.42
CA HIS A 347 6.03 -16.03 22.35
C HIS A 347 5.22 -17.33 22.40
N ASP A 348 4.03 -17.27 21.81
CA ASP A 348 3.19 -18.43 21.59
C ASP A 348 3.64 -19.15 20.31
N GLU A 349 4.15 -20.37 20.48
CA GLU A 349 4.66 -21.24 19.41
C GLU A 349 3.59 -21.54 18.34
N MET A 350 2.31 -21.64 18.73
CA MET A 350 1.22 -21.89 17.79
C MET A 350 0.99 -20.66 16.89
N LEU A 351 0.99 -19.45 17.47
CA LEU A 351 0.85 -18.20 16.74
C LEU A 351 2.05 -17.93 15.84
N LEU A 352 3.28 -18.14 16.33
CA LEU A 352 4.48 -17.97 15.52
C LEU A 352 4.47 -18.93 14.32
N ARG A 353 4.16 -20.22 14.55
CA ARG A 353 4.01 -21.20 13.48
C ARG A 353 2.93 -20.79 12.49
N PHE A 354 1.76 -20.36 12.98
CA PHE A 354 0.65 -19.94 12.14
C PHE A 354 1.02 -18.72 11.28
N ALA A 355 1.71 -17.74 11.86
CA ALA A 355 2.22 -16.56 11.14
C ALA A 355 3.19 -16.96 10.02
N LYS A 356 4.18 -17.82 10.31
CA LYS A 356 5.16 -18.28 9.31
C LYS A 356 4.53 -19.00 8.13
N ILE A 357 3.61 -19.94 8.38
CA ILE A 357 2.95 -20.68 7.28
C ILE A 357 1.96 -19.80 6.51
N SER A 358 1.25 -18.88 7.17
CA SER A 358 0.35 -17.91 6.54
C SER A 358 1.12 -16.98 5.62
N PHE A 359 2.24 -16.43 6.11
CA PHE A 359 3.14 -15.59 5.33
C PHE A 359 3.72 -16.32 4.12
N LYS A 360 4.15 -17.58 4.30
CA LYS A 360 4.67 -18.40 3.19
C LYS A 360 3.59 -18.67 2.12
N LEU A 361 2.36 -18.99 2.52
CA LEU A 361 1.26 -19.18 1.58
C LEU A 361 0.98 -17.91 0.78
N LEU A 362 0.94 -16.75 1.45
CA LEU A 362 0.78 -15.45 0.79
C LEU A 362 1.90 -15.19 -0.21
N GLN A 363 3.16 -15.43 0.16
CA GLN A 363 4.30 -15.29 -0.74
C GLN A 363 4.15 -16.14 -2.00
N LEU A 364 3.79 -17.42 -1.87
CA LEU A 364 3.60 -18.32 -3.01
C LEU A 364 2.42 -17.86 -3.89
N GLN A 365 1.34 -17.38 -3.29
CA GLN A 365 0.22 -16.80 -4.04
C GLN A 365 0.65 -15.57 -4.84
N TYR A 366 1.46 -14.68 -4.25
CA TYR A 366 1.95 -13.49 -4.94
C TYR A 366 2.88 -13.84 -6.11
N ILE A 367 3.71 -14.87 -5.96
CA ILE A 367 4.54 -15.39 -7.06
C ILE A 367 3.64 -15.96 -8.16
N GLN A 368 2.57 -16.67 -7.81
CA GLN A 368 1.60 -17.18 -8.78
C GLN A 368 0.93 -16.05 -9.57
N ASP A 369 0.48 -15.00 -8.88
CA ASP A 369 -0.16 -13.84 -9.50
C ASP A 369 0.82 -13.13 -10.45
N LEU A 370 2.07 -12.92 -10.04
CA LEU A 370 3.14 -12.36 -10.89
C LEU A 370 3.46 -13.23 -12.11
N LYS A 371 3.43 -14.56 -11.99
CA LYS A 371 3.59 -15.47 -13.14
C LYS A 371 2.46 -15.31 -14.16
N ILE A 372 1.23 -15.16 -13.70
CA ILE A 372 0.07 -14.91 -14.56
C ILE A 372 0.24 -13.56 -15.27
N LEU A 373 0.56 -12.51 -14.52
CA LEU A 373 0.75 -11.16 -15.05
C LEU A 373 1.89 -11.08 -16.08
N THR A 374 3.06 -11.61 -15.76
CA THR A 374 4.21 -11.62 -16.69
C THR A 374 3.93 -12.46 -17.93
N ASN A 375 3.16 -13.54 -17.82
CA ASN A 375 2.72 -14.32 -18.98
C ASN A 375 1.73 -13.54 -19.87
N TRP A 376 0.75 -12.87 -19.27
CA TRP A 376 -0.16 -11.95 -19.97
C TRP A 376 0.63 -10.86 -20.70
N TRP A 377 1.58 -10.23 -20.01
CA TRP A 377 2.42 -9.16 -20.53
C TRP A 377 3.30 -9.56 -21.73
N TYR A 378 3.95 -10.73 -21.65
CA TYR A 378 4.81 -11.20 -22.73
C TYR A 378 4.07 -11.87 -23.88
N LYS A 379 2.97 -12.58 -23.63
CA LYS A 379 2.35 -13.45 -24.65
C LYS A 379 1.04 -12.92 -25.19
N GLU A 380 0.20 -12.35 -24.34
CA GLU A 380 -1.14 -11.90 -24.74
C GLU A 380 -1.06 -10.47 -25.28
N VAL A 381 -0.40 -9.59 -24.52
CA VAL A 381 -0.08 -8.24 -24.96
C VAL A 381 0.98 -8.26 -26.06
N ASP A 382 1.97 -9.16 -25.97
CA ASP A 382 3.16 -9.18 -26.83
C ASP A 382 3.91 -7.84 -26.78
N ILE A 383 4.32 -7.45 -25.55
CA ILE A 383 5.03 -6.19 -25.29
C ILE A 383 6.23 -6.00 -26.24
N VAL A 384 6.93 -7.07 -26.58
CA VAL A 384 8.14 -7.02 -27.42
C VAL A 384 7.83 -6.52 -28.83
N SER A 385 6.67 -6.86 -29.38
CA SER A 385 6.29 -6.47 -30.74
C SER A 385 5.30 -5.29 -30.79
N LYS A 386 4.40 -5.18 -29.81
CA LYS A 386 3.27 -4.23 -29.83
C LYS A 386 3.50 -2.99 -29.00
N VAL A 387 4.30 -3.06 -27.93
CA VAL A 387 4.43 -1.93 -27.01
C VAL A 387 5.73 -1.17 -27.32
N PRO A 388 5.68 0.16 -27.40
CA PRO A 388 6.87 0.94 -27.74
C PRO A 388 8.02 0.74 -26.74
N PRO A 389 9.28 0.60 -27.21
CA PRO A 389 10.43 0.19 -26.38
C PRO A 389 10.90 1.27 -25.38
N TYR A 390 10.16 2.37 -25.28
CA TYR A 390 10.42 3.48 -24.38
C TYR A 390 9.41 3.55 -23.22
N LEU A 391 8.29 2.81 -23.27
CA LEU A 391 7.43 2.70 -22.10
C LEU A 391 8.18 1.96 -21.00
N LYS A 392 8.07 2.44 -19.76
CA LYS A 392 8.74 1.80 -18.63
C LYS A 392 8.04 0.48 -18.33
N ASP A 393 8.79 -0.63 -18.33
CA ASP A 393 8.26 -1.91 -17.86
C ASP A 393 8.21 -1.92 -16.33
N ARG A 394 7.03 -1.64 -15.77
CA ARG A 394 6.77 -1.49 -14.32
C ARG A 394 5.74 -2.47 -13.79
N LEU A 395 5.51 -3.59 -14.49
CA LEU A 395 4.46 -4.54 -14.14
C LEU A 395 4.60 -5.07 -12.70
N VAL A 396 5.83 -5.38 -12.29
CA VAL A 396 6.11 -5.92 -10.95
C VAL A 396 5.96 -4.85 -9.87
N GLU A 397 6.37 -3.61 -10.14
CA GLU A 397 6.17 -2.47 -9.25
C GLU A 397 4.68 -2.14 -9.09
N ASN A 398 3.92 -2.12 -10.18
CA ASN A 398 2.46 -1.96 -10.16
C ASN A 398 1.80 -3.06 -9.33
N TYR A 399 2.23 -4.32 -9.52
CA TYR A 399 1.74 -5.43 -8.71
C TYR A 399 2.08 -5.27 -7.23
N PHE A 400 3.30 -4.81 -6.90
CA PHE A 400 3.70 -4.57 -5.53
C PHE A 400 2.80 -3.54 -4.85
N LEU A 401 2.45 -2.47 -5.58
CA LEU A 401 1.52 -1.45 -5.10
C LEU A 401 0.11 -2.02 -4.90
N VAL A 402 -0.42 -2.73 -5.89
CA VAL A 402 -1.75 -3.35 -5.83
C VAL A 402 -1.86 -4.37 -4.70
N LYS A 403 -0.82 -5.16 -4.47
CA LYS A 403 -0.75 -6.12 -3.36
C LYS A 403 -0.83 -5.42 -2.00
N ALA A 404 -0.36 -4.17 -1.89
CA ALA A 404 -0.49 -3.36 -0.69
C ALA A 404 -1.97 -3.06 -0.34
N ALA A 405 -2.83 -3.02 -1.36
CA ALA A 405 -4.28 -2.89 -1.23
C ALA A 405 -5.01 -4.17 -0.90
N PHE A 406 -4.61 -5.23 -1.60
CA PHE A 406 -5.30 -6.49 -1.63
C PHE A 406 -4.32 -7.56 -1.24
N SER A 407 -3.96 -7.62 0.03
CA SER A 407 -2.96 -8.56 0.52
C SER A 407 -3.53 -9.98 0.67
N GLU A 408 -4.84 -10.12 0.83
CA GLU A 408 -5.46 -11.35 1.26
C GLU A 408 -5.50 -12.42 0.14
N PRO A 409 -5.38 -13.73 0.43
CA PRO A 409 -5.30 -14.75 -0.61
C PRO A 409 -6.54 -14.78 -1.53
N GLN A 410 -7.72 -14.51 -0.98
CA GLN A 410 -9.02 -14.61 -1.67
C GLN A 410 -9.23 -13.56 -2.78
N VAL A 411 -8.39 -12.52 -2.85
CA VAL A 411 -8.50 -11.42 -3.82
C VAL A 411 -7.43 -11.47 -4.93
N SER A 412 -6.83 -12.64 -5.18
CA SER A 412 -5.83 -12.85 -6.27
C SER A 412 -6.32 -12.36 -7.63
N ARG A 413 -7.54 -12.72 -8.04
CA ARG A 413 -8.14 -12.23 -9.29
C ARG A 413 -8.20 -10.69 -9.33
N ALA A 414 -8.65 -10.08 -8.23
CA ALA A 414 -8.75 -8.63 -8.14
C ALA A 414 -7.37 -7.97 -8.23
N ARG A 415 -6.32 -8.56 -7.61
CA ARG A 415 -4.94 -8.09 -7.75
C ARG A 415 -4.45 -8.13 -9.20
N ILE A 416 -4.69 -9.21 -9.92
CA ILE A 416 -4.25 -9.37 -11.31
C ILE A 416 -4.93 -8.30 -12.19
N MET A 417 -6.26 -8.23 -12.15
CA MET A 417 -7.04 -7.25 -12.91
C MET A 417 -6.65 -5.81 -12.57
N LEU A 418 -6.51 -5.49 -11.28
CA LEU A 418 -6.12 -4.15 -10.86
C LEU A 418 -4.68 -3.81 -11.31
N THR A 419 -3.76 -4.77 -11.33
CA THR A 419 -2.39 -4.54 -11.84
C THR A 419 -2.38 -4.23 -13.33
N GLN A 420 -3.21 -4.91 -14.13
CA GLN A 420 -3.39 -4.60 -15.55
C GLN A 420 -3.93 -3.16 -15.71
N TYR A 421 -4.89 -2.77 -14.86
CA TYR A 421 -5.42 -1.41 -14.84
C TYR A 421 -4.39 -0.34 -14.44
N TYR A 422 -3.58 -0.57 -13.41
CA TYR A 422 -2.50 0.35 -13.04
C TYR A 422 -1.45 0.47 -14.15
N THR A 423 -1.20 -0.61 -14.90
CA THR A 423 -0.34 -0.56 -16.08
C THR A 423 -0.92 0.35 -17.17
N ILE A 424 -2.25 0.39 -17.36
CA ILE A 424 -2.91 1.35 -18.26
C ILE A 424 -2.68 2.80 -17.77
N LEU A 425 -2.89 3.07 -16.47
CA LEU A 425 -2.70 4.40 -15.91
C LEU A 425 -1.27 4.91 -16.14
N GLY A 426 -0.26 4.06 -15.86
CA GLY A 426 1.14 4.41 -16.10
C GLY A 426 1.47 4.63 -17.58
N ILE A 427 0.87 3.87 -18.49
CA ILE A 427 1.05 4.07 -19.95
C ILE A 427 0.44 5.40 -20.40
N ILE A 428 -0.73 5.77 -19.87
CA ILE A 428 -1.37 7.06 -20.15
C ILE A 428 -0.45 8.18 -19.70
N ASP A 429 -0.03 8.18 -18.43
CA ASP A 429 0.89 9.17 -17.85
C ASP A 429 2.16 9.35 -18.72
N ASP A 430 2.92 8.26 -18.92
CA ASP A 430 4.14 8.28 -19.70
C ASP A 430 3.90 8.80 -21.14
N THR A 431 2.77 8.44 -21.75
CA THR A 431 2.44 8.87 -23.12
C THR A 431 2.18 10.37 -23.20
N PHE A 432 1.38 10.94 -22.29
CA PHE A 432 1.05 12.36 -22.30
C PHE A 432 2.20 13.25 -21.80
N ASP A 433 2.95 12.81 -20.79
CA ASP A 433 4.05 13.57 -20.18
C ASP A 433 5.30 13.60 -21.09
N ARG A 434 5.63 12.46 -21.73
CA ARG A 434 6.98 12.29 -22.32
C ARG A 434 7.01 12.02 -23.82
N TYR A 435 6.00 11.33 -24.35
CA TYR A 435 6.15 10.68 -25.65
C TYR A 435 5.33 11.31 -26.76
N ALA A 436 4.06 11.61 -26.51
CA ALA A 436 3.18 12.23 -27.48
C ALA A 436 3.53 13.72 -27.64
N SER A 437 3.62 14.17 -28.90
CA SER A 437 3.52 15.61 -29.16
C SER A 437 2.10 16.08 -28.90
N LEU A 438 1.92 17.40 -28.73
CA LEU A 438 0.60 17.95 -28.44
C LEU A 438 -0.49 17.53 -29.46
N PRO A 439 -0.26 17.51 -30.79
CA PRO A 439 -1.25 17.01 -31.75
C PRO A 439 -1.54 15.51 -31.63
N GLU A 440 -0.53 14.68 -31.33
CA GLU A 440 -0.71 13.24 -31.10
C GLU A 440 -1.50 13.00 -29.80
N ALA A 441 -1.18 13.76 -28.74
CA ALA A 441 -1.87 13.72 -27.46
C ALA A 441 -3.34 14.11 -27.60
N GLU A 442 -3.65 15.12 -28.41
CA GLU A 442 -5.03 15.52 -28.72
C GLU A 442 -5.80 14.38 -29.42
N ILE A 443 -5.19 13.73 -30.40
CA ILE A 443 -5.82 12.62 -31.14
C ILE A 443 -6.05 11.41 -30.22
N LEU A 444 -5.11 11.10 -29.33
CA LEU A 444 -5.28 10.06 -28.31
C LEU A 444 -6.38 10.41 -27.31
N ALA A 445 -6.36 11.63 -26.77
CA ALA A 445 -7.37 12.12 -25.83
C ALA A 445 -8.78 12.07 -26.44
N ASN A 446 -8.94 12.51 -27.69
CA ASN A 446 -10.21 12.43 -28.41
C ASN A 446 -10.67 10.98 -28.64
N SER A 447 -9.73 10.07 -28.90
CA SER A 447 -10.04 8.65 -29.08
C SER A 447 -10.55 8.01 -27.79
N LEU A 448 -9.85 8.26 -26.66
CA LEU A 448 -10.22 7.73 -25.35
C LEU A 448 -11.49 8.38 -24.80
N GLU A 449 -11.74 9.66 -25.08
CA GLU A 449 -12.99 10.33 -24.70
C GLU A 449 -14.21 9.71 -25.40
N ARG A 450 -14.09 9.41 -26.69
CA ARG A 450 -15.15 8.73 -27.47
C ARG A 450 -15.18 7.22 -27.25
N TRP A 451 -14.16 6.66 -26.58
CA TRP A 451 -13.95 5.23 -26.45
C TRP A 451 -13.88 4.49 -27.79
N SER A 452 -13.30 5.14 -28.80
CA SER A 452 -13.17 4.64 -30.18
C SER A 452 -12.09 5.43 -30.94
N PRO A 453 -11.41 4.86 -31.95
CA PRO A 453 -10.37 5.56 -32.69
C PRO A 453 -10.85 6.89 -33.31
N ASP A 454 -10.03 7.95 -33.18
CA ASP A 454 -10.22 9.19 -33.93
C ASP A 454 -10.08 8.97 -35.43
N PRO A 455 -10.85 9.67 -36.29
CA PRO A 455 -10.66 9.61 -37.74
C PRO A 455 -9.23 9.89 -38.23
N ALA A 456 -8.43 10.64 -37.47
CA ALA A 456 -7.03 10.92 -37.76
C ALA A 456 -6.06 9.85 -37.22
N MET A 457 -6.54 8.86 -36.45
CA MET A 457 -5.70 7.84 -35.79
C MET A 457 -4.96 6.96 -36.80
N ASP A 458 -5.57 6.64 -37.95
CA ASP A 458 -4.94 5.84 -39.01
C ASP A 458 -3.65 6.47 -39.56
N LYS A 459 -3.54 7.80 -39.47
CA LYS A 459 -2.37 8.58 -39.93
C LYS A 459 -1.31 8.77 -38.84
N GLN A 460 -1.57 8.33 -37.61
CA GLN A 460 -0.65 8.48 -36.49
C GLN A 460 0.45 7.41 -36.52
N PRO A 461 1.55 7.62 -35.79
CA PRO A 461 2.57 6.60 -35.62
C PRO A 461 2.02 5.31 -35.02
N GLU A 462 2.60 4.18 -35.41
CA GLU A 462 2.17 2.85 -34.94
C GLU A 462 2.19 2.71 -33.41
N TYR A 463 3.11 3.42 -32.74
CA TYR A 463 3.19 3.44 -31.29
C TYR A 463 1.89 3.93 -30.64
N LEU A 464 1.27 4.98 -31.20
CA LEU A 464 0.11 5.64 -30.62
C LEU A 464 -1.14 4.80 -30.83
N LYS A 465 -1.23 4.16 -32.00
CA LYS A 465 -2.26 3.16 -32.31
C LYS A 465 -2.17 1.98 -31.35
N ALA A 466 -0.94 1.50 -31.08
CA ALA A 466 -0.73 0.40 -30.17
C ALA A 466 -1.14 0.75 -28.73
N VAL A 467 -0.82 1.96 -28.25
CA VAL A 467 -1.29 2.46 -26.95
C VAL A 467 -2.82 2.47 -26.88
N LEU A 468 -3.49 3.05 -27.88
CA LEU A 468 -4.96 3.09 -27.90
C LEU A 468 -5.56 1.67 -27.89
N ASN A 469 -5.10 0.80 -28.79
CA ASN A 469 -5.62 -0.57 -28.90
C ASN A 469 -5.39 -1.35 -27.61
N PHE A 470 -4.20 -1.25 -27.01
CA PHE A 470 -3.90 -1.90 -25.73
C PHE A 470 -4.91 -1.51 -24.64
N ILE A 471 -5.24 -0.22 -24.51
CA ILE A 471 -6.20 0.27 -23.53
C ILE A 471 -7.60 -0.30 -23.83
N LEU A 472 -8.08 -0.17 -25.07
CA LEU A 472 -9.42 -0.62 -25.45
C LEU A 472 -9.57 -2.15 -25.31
N ASP A 473 -8.61 -2.92 -25.80
CA ASP A 473 -8.61 -4.39 -25.75
C ASP A 473 -8.62 -4.88 -24.29
N THR A 474 -7.79 -4.28 -23.43
CA THR A 474 -7.73 -4.67 -22.00
C THR A 474 -9.06 -4.39 -21.29
N PHE A 475 -9.75 -3.28 -21.59
CA PHE A 475 -11.07 -3.01 -21.04
C PHE A 475 -12.15 -3.94 -21.61
N GLU A 476 -12.04 -4.36 -22.86
CA GLU A 476 -12.91 -5.40 -23.42
C GLU A 476 -12.73 -6.72 -22.68
N ASP A 477 -11.49 -7.06 -22.31
CA ASP A 477 -11.19 -8.24 -21.51
C ASP A 477 -11.76 -8.12 -20.08
N PHE A 478 -11.67 -6.95 -19.44
CA PHE A 478 -12.35 -6.69 -18.17
C PHE A 478 -13.86 -6.89 -18.28
N GLU A 479 -14.49 -6.40 -19.35
CA GLU A 479 -15.92 -6.57 -19.58
C GLU A 479 -16.29 -8.05 -19.76
N LYS A 480 -15.53 -8.79 -20.58
CA LYS A 480 -15.71 -10.24 -20.78
C LYS A 480 -15.60 -11.00 -19.46
N GLU A 481 -14.62 -10.65 -18.64
CA GLU A 481 -14.36 -11.33 -17.36
C GLU A 481 -15.43 -11.02 -16.30
N LEU A 482 -15.99 -9.81 -16.30
CA LEU A 482 -17.01 -9.38 -15.33
C LEU A 482 -18.45 -9.66 -15.79
N ARG A 483 -18.68 -9.94 -17.08
CA ARG A 483 -20.00 -10.24 -17.65
C ARG A 483 -20.77 -11.34 -16.90
N PRO A 484 -20.16 -12.48 -16.50
CA PRO A 484 -20.88 -13.52 -15.75
C PRO A 484 -21.40 -13.06 -14.38
N GLU A 485 -20.87 -11.96 -13.83
CA GLU A 485 -21.28 -11.41 -12.54
C GLU A 485 -22.46 -10.43 -12.65
N GLY A 486 -22.92 -10.12 -13.86
CA GLY A 486 -24.09 -9.27 -14.11
C GLY A 486 -23.88 -7.79 -13.76
N LYS A 487 -22.63 -7.29 -13.82
CA LYS A 487 -22.27 -5.92 -13.44
C LYS A 487 -21.59 -5.13 -14.58
N PRO A 488 -22.28 -4.83 -15.69
CA PRO A 488 -21.71 -3.98 -16.75
C PRO A 488 -21.34 -2.57 -16.26
N TYR A 489 -22.09 -2.05 -15.28
CA TYR A 489 -21.90 -0.73 -14.71
C TYR A 489 -20.52 -0.48 -14.06
N SER A 490 -19.83 -1.52 -13.56
CA SER A 490 -18.51 -1.32 -12.93
C SER A 490 -17.44 -0.91 -13.94
N VAL A 491 -17.48 -1.48 -15.15
CA VAL A 491 -16.56 -1.15 -16.23
C VAL A 491 -16.88 0.26 -16.76
N GLU A 492 -18.16 0.54 -17.01
CA GLU A 492 -18.61 1.88 -17.43
C GLU A 492 -18.20 2.98 -16.44
N ALA A 493 -18.40 2.77 -15.14
CA ALA A 493 -18.00 3.72 -14.12
C ALA A 493 -16.48 3.95 -14.09
N ASN A 494 -15.69 2.90 -14.34
CA ASN A 494 -14.24 3.01 -14.41
C ASN A 494 -13.78 3.76 -15.67
N ILE A 495 -14.42 3.51 -16.82
CA ILE A 495 -14.17 4.24 -18.08
C ILE A 495 -14.36 5.75 -17.88
N GLU A 496 -15.42 6.16 -17.18
CA GLU A 496 -15.69 7.59 -16.94
C GLU A 496 -14.61 8.25 -16.06
N GLU A 497 -14.08 7.55 -15.05
CA GLU A 497 -12.94 8.07 -14.27
C GLU A 497 -11.64 8.07 -15.10
N LEU A 498 -11.42 7.09 -15.98
CA LEU A 498 -10.28 7.07 -16.89
C LEU A 498 -10.32 8.25 -17.87
N LYS A 499 -11.49 8.59 -18.41
CA LYS A 499 -11.67 9.78 -19.25
C LYS A 499 -11.31 11.06 -18.52
N ALA A 500 -11.64 11.17 -17.23
CA ALA A 500 -11.25 12.30 -16.40
C ALA A 500 -9.71 12.38 -16.24
N VAL A 501 -9.04 11.26 -16.01
CA VAL A 501 -7.56 11.18 -15.96
C VAL A 501 -6.93 11.60 -17.29
N VAL A 502 -7.46 11.11 -18.42
CA VAL A 502 -6.96 11.47 -19.76
C VAL A 502 -7.09 12.97 -20.03
N LYS A 503 -8.22 13.59 -19.65
CA LYS A 503 -8.40 15.04 -19.76
C LYS A 503 -7.38 15.82 -18.93
N ALA A 504 -7.13 15.38 -17.71
CA ALA A 504 -6.19 16.04 -16.81
C ALA A 504 -4.74 15.93 -17.31
N ASN A 505 -4.35 14.73 -17.75
CA ASN A 505 -3.05 14.47 -18.41
C ASN A 505 -2.86 15.34 -19.66
N PHE A 506 -3.89 15.44 -20.50
CA PHE A 506 -3.83 16.29 -21.70
C PHE A 506 -3.71 17.79 -21.35
N GLU A 507 -4.35 18.24 -20.28
CA GLU A 507 -4.22 19.63 -19.83
C GLU A 507 -2.81 19.94 -19.31
N HIS A 508 -2.20 19.03 -18.54
CA HIS A 508 -0.78 19.12 -18.16
C HIS A 508 0.12 19.21 -19.40
N ALA A 509 -0.12 18.38 -20.43
CA ALA A 509 0.64 18.42 -21.68
C ALA A 509 0.52 19.77 -22.42
N LYS A 510 -0.68 20.41 -22.40
CA LYS A 510 -0.85 21.76 -22.95
C LYS A 510 -0.05 22.79 -22.16
N TRP A 511 -0.10 22.74 -20.83
CA TRP A 511 0.64 23.68 -19.99
C TRP A 511 2.15 23.54 -20.20
N ALA A 512 2.67 22.32 -20.23
CA ALA A 512 4.07 22.04 -20.51
C ALA A 512 4.48 22.56 -21.90
N HIS A 513 3.67 22.30 -22.94
CA HIS A 513 3.94 22.76 -24.30
C HIS A 513 3.94 24.28 -24.42
N ALA A 514 3.00 24.96 -23.76
CA ALA A 514 2.88 26.42 -23.77
C ALA A 514 3.88 27.12 -22.82
N ALA A 515 4.66 26.36 -22.05
CA ALA A 515 5.42 26.85 -20.91
C ALA A 515 4.56 27.70 -19.95
N HIS A 516 3.29 27.32 -19.80
CA HIS A 516 2.34 27.97 -18.93
C HIS A 516 2.52 27.46 -17.51
N LEU A 517 2.66 28.39 -16.57
CA LEU A 517 2.68 28.10 -15.14
C LEU A 517 1.32 28.54 -14.55
N PRO A 518 0.39 27.60 -14.29
CA PRO A 518 -0.91 27.93 -13.73
C PRO A 518 -0.78 28.49 -12.30
N GLY A 519 -1.84 29.15 -11.83
CA GLY A 519 -1.97 29.47 -10.40
C GLY A 519 -2.04 28.18 -9.56
N PHE A 520 -1.75 28.25 -8.25
CA PHE A 520 -1.79 27.05 -7.39
C PHE A 520 -3.17 26.40 -7.37
N GLU A 521 -4.23 27.20 -7.26
CA GLU A 521 -5.61 26.70 -7.24
C GLU A 521 -6.01 26.06 -8.57
N GLU A 522 -5.65 26.71 -9.69
CA GLU A 522 -5.87 26.20 -11.06
C GLU A 522 -5.11 24.90 -11.31
N TYR A 523 -3.85 24.83 -10.87
CA TYR A 523 -3.04 23.61 -10.90
C TYR A 523 -3.71 22.48 -10.14
N MET A 524 -4.11 22.73 -8.89
CA MET A 524 -4.66 21.70 -8.01
C MET A 524 -5.99 21.13 -8.52
N GLU A 525 -6.81 21.91 -9.24
CA GLU A 525 -8.05 21.41 -9.85
C GLU A 525 -7.79 20.31 -10.88
N VAL A 526 -6.71 20.43 -11.65
CA VAL A 526 -6.30 19.42 -12.63
C VAL A 526 -5.50 18.30 -11.95
N ALA A 527 -4.53 18.68 -11.12
CA ALA A 527 -3.58 17.77 -10.50
C ALA A 527 -4.22 16.82 -9.47
N GLU A 528 -5.34 17.19 -8.82
CA GLU A 528 -6.14 16.31 -7.95
C GLU A 528 -6.76 15.13 -8.72
N VAL A 529 -7.14 15.35 -9.98
CA VAL A 529 -7.68 14.29 -10.85
C VAL A 529 -6.55 13.49 -11.47
N GLU A 530 -5.48 14.18 -11.88
CA GLU A 530 -4.34 13.62 -12.57
C GLU A 530 -3.56 12.61 -11.72
N ILE A 531 -3.45 12.80 -10.38
CA ILE A 531 -2.87 11.80 -9.45
C ILE A 531 -3.66 10.47 -9.38
N THR A 532 -4.76 10.34 -10.13
CA THR A 532 -5.52 9.09 -10.40
C THR A 532 -6.21 8.42 -9.21
N VAL A 533 -6.17 8.98 -8.00
CA VAL A 533 -6.77 8.38 -6.78
C VAL A 533 -8.23 7.93 -6.97
N TYR A 534 -9.04 8.73 -7.67
CA TYR A 534 -10.42 8.36 -8.00
C TYR A 534 -10.52 7.19 -8.99
N ALA A 535 -9.71 7.22 -10.04
CA ALA A 535 -9.63 6.16 -11.03
C ALA A 535 -9.14 4.84 -10.41
N ALA A 536 -8.10 4.91 -9.56
CA ALA A 536 -7.60 3.81 -8.76
C ALA A 536 -8.69 3.17 -7.87
N LEU A 537 -9.47 3.99 -7.15
CA LEU A 537 -10.60 3.50 -6.34
C LEU A 537 -11.70 2.85 -7.19
N ALA A 538 -12.04 3.44 -8.34
CA ALA A 538 -12.97 2.81 -9.27
C ALA A 538 -12.42 1.47 -9.78
N GLY A 539 -11.11 1.37 -10.03
CA GLY A 539 -10.42 0.15 -10.42
C GLY A 539 -10.45 -0.92 -9.32
N CYS A 540 -10.27 -0.52 -8.07
CA CYS A 540 -10.45 -1.39 -6.90
C CYS A 540 -11.87 -1.96 -6.85
N PHE A 541 -12.89 -1.13 -7.05
CA PHE A 541 -14.28 -1.59 -7.06
C PHE A 541 -14.58 -2.52 -8.24
N MET A 542 -14.01 -2.22 -9.41
CA MET A 542 -14.20 -3.03 -10.61
C MET A 542 -13.59 -4.42 -10.42
N SER A 543 -12.35 -4.49 -9.94
CA SER A 543 -11.61 -5.74 -9.75
C SER A 543 -12.17 -6.63 -8.65
N LEU A 544 -12.85 -6.05 -7.65
CA LEU A 544 -13.61 -6.77 -6.61
C LEU A 544 -14.93 -7.37 -7.12
N GLY A 545 -15.38 -7.01 -8.33
CA GLY A 545 -16.56 -7.57 -8.99
C GLY A 545 -17.82 -7.57 -8.12
N LYS A 546 -18.38 -8.74 -7.84
CA LYS A 546 -19.61 -8.90 -7.06
C LYS A 546 -19.53 -8.33 -5.64
N MET A 547 -18.32 -8.18 -5.08
CA MET A 547 -18.11 -7.64 -3.73
C MET A 547 -18.33 -6.12 -3.65
N ALA A 548 -18.09 -5.37 -4.74
CA ALA A 548 -18.30 -3.92 -4.75
C ALA A 548 -19.75 -3.57 -5.12
N THR A 549 -20.44 -2.77 -4.32
CA THR A 549 -21.85 -2.44 -4.57
C THR A 549 -22.00 -1.18 -5.42
N ARG A 550 -23.21 -0.94 -5.95
CA ARG A 550 -23.51 0.27 -6.72
C ARG A 550 -23.34 1.54 -5.88
N GLU A 551 -23.70 1.45 -4.60
CA GLU A 551 -23.57 2.53 -3.62
C GLU A 551 -22.12 2.97 -3.45
N ALA A 552 -21.15 2.07 -3.55
CA ALA A 552 -19.72 2.42 -3.49
C ALA A 552 -19.29 3.32 -4.66
N TYR A 553 -19.80 3.06 -5.87
CA TYR A 553 -19.55 3.92 -7.03
C TYR A 553 -20.29 5.25 -6.93
N GLU A 554 -21.54 5.26 -6.44
CA GLU A 554 -22.29 6.50 -6.21
C GLU A 554 -21.62 7.37 -5.14
N TRP A 555 -21.07 6.75 -4.10
CA TRP A 555 -20.23 7.41 -3.11
C TRP A 555 -18.99 8.02 -3.74
N LEU A 556 -18.23 7.26 -4.54
CA LEU A 556 -17.03 7.78 -5.20
C LEU A 556 -17.35 8.94 -6.15
N LYS A 557 -18.43 8.81 -6.93
CA LYS A 557 -18.95 9.84 -7.84
C LYS A 557 -19.36 11.12 -7.11
N SER A 558 -19.75 11.04 -5.83
CA SER A 558 -20.05 12.21 -5.01
C SER A 558 -18.81 13.06 -4.64
N ARG A 559 -17.60 12.62 -5.04
CA ARG A 559 -16.30 13.25 -4.75
C ARG A 559 -16.15 13.52 -3.23
N PRO A 560 -16.16 12.47 -2.40
CA PRO A 560 -16.22 12.59 -0.95
C PRO A 560 -14.95 13.26 -0.41
N ARG A 561 -15.09 14.03 0.67
CA ARG A 561 -13.98 14.80 1.29
C ARG A 561 -12.76 13.92 1.61
N LEU A 562 -12.99 12.68 2.04
CA LEU A 562 -11.92 11.72 2.31
C LEU A 562 -11.03 11.51 1.08
N VAL A 563 -11.64 11.22 -0.06
CA VAL A 563 -10.90 10.93 -1.30
C VAL A 563 -10.21 12.21 -1.80
N LYS A 564 -10.84 13.38 -1.67
CA LYS A 564 -10.18 14.67 -1.98
C LYS A 564 -8.96 14.93 -1.12
N SER A 565 -9.05 14.75 0.20
CA SER A 565 -7.92 14.94 1.12
C SER A 565 -6.76 14.00 0.81
N ILE A 566 -7.08 12.78 0.42
CA ILE A 566 -6.11 11.79 -0.02
C ILE A 566 -5.46 12.23 -1.34
N SER A 567 -6.25 12.61 -2.37
CA SER A 567 -5.72 13.12 -3.64
C SER A 567 -4.81 14.33 -3.46
N LEU A 568 -5.22 15.29 -2.62
CA LEU A 568 -4.44 16.48 -2.31
C LEU A 568 -3.10 16.13 -1.66
N ARG A 569 -3.13 15.34 -0.58
CA ARG A 569 -1.90 14.86 0.05
C ARG A 569 -1.05 14.08 -0.95
N GLY A 570 -1.73 13.35 -1.82
CA GLY A 570 -1.22 12.63 -2.96
C GLY A 570 -0.28 13.40 -3.82
N ARG A 571 -0.92 14.28 -4.55
CA ARG A 571 -0.30 15.18 -5.50
C ARG A 571 0.85 15.96 -4.86
N LEU A 572 0.62 16.54 -3.67
CA LEU A 572 1.65 17.34 -3.00
C LEU A 572 2.90 16.52 -2.62
N MET A 573 2.74 15.29 -2.14
CA MET A 573 3.88 14.43 -1.81
C MET A 573 4.66 14.02 -3.07
N ASP A 574 3.93 13.68 -4.14
CA ASP A 574 4.51 13.33 -5.43
C ASP A 574 5.33 14.50 -6.01
N ASP A 575 4.74 15.70 -6.04
CA ASP A 575 5.39 16.91 -6.58
C ASP A 575 6.65 17.29 -5.81
N ILE A 576 6.62 17.22 -4.46
CA ILE A 576 7.77 17.54 -3.60
C ILE A 576 8.94 16.62 -3.96
N THR A 577 8.68 15.33 -4.14
CA THR A 577 9.74 14.37 -4.47
C THR A 577 10.20 14.47 -5.91
N GLY A 578 9.30 14.69 -6.86
CA GLY A 578 9.66 14.95 -8.27
C GLY A 578 10.60 16.17 -8.42
N LEU A 579 10.41 17.21 -7.61
CA LEU A 579 11.31 18.36 -7.55
C LEU A 579 12.71 18.01 -7.06
N GLU A 580 12.82 17.21 -6.00
CA GLU A 580 14.11 16.80 -5.43
C GLU A 580 14.99 16.07 -6.47
N ILE A 581 14.38 15.21 -7.29
CA ILE A 581 15.06 14.46 -8.35
C ILE A 581 15.47 15.33 -9.55
N THR A 582 14.74 16.42 -9.81
CA THR A 582 15.05 17.31 -10.94
C THR A 582 16.19 18.30 -10.61
N VAL A 583 16.44 18.54 -9.31
CA VAL A 583 17.44 19.51 -8.82
C VAL A 583 18.78 18.85 -8.45
N THR A 584 18.82 17.54 -8.21
CA THR A 584 20.05 16.72 -8.03
C THR A 584 20.57 16.18 -9.35
#